data_AF-A0A8X6N850-F1
#
_entry.id   AF-A0A8X6N850-F1
#
_cell.length_a   1.000
_cell.length_b   1.000
_cell.length_c   1.000
_cell.angle_alpha   90.00
_cell.angle_beta   90.00
_cell.angle_gamma   90.00
#
_symmetry.space_group_name_H-M   'P 1'
#
loop_
_entity.id
_entity.type
_entity.pdbx_description
1 polymer ?
#
loop_
_entity_poly.entity_id
_entity_poly.type
_entity_poly.pdbx_seq_one_letter_code
_entity_poly.pdbx_strand_id
1 'polypeptide(L)'
;MQVHLVDATFLWTEPHSKRIKVKLIIQKETFGVILQQEFVVEYIVQTYMCSDCHKHESKNVWKAVVQLRQKVSHKKTFFYLEQLILKHNMHMNCVNIKANHAGLDFFFSKKDDARKMVDFFLTVVPCRYTTSQQLISHDTHSNIFDYKYTFSVEIVPVCKHDVVCLPLSLARSLGNIGQICICHKVTNSIYLIDPRTLQIADVSSQQYWRTPFNAIGSLKQYIEYNVMDTTLISDSERITFGGQGKMSMKHLPADAWVVRSSELGMAENLIHTRTHLGHILKPCDLVIGLDLSTININDIEFNKLKKENLPDTILVKKIYGDKMSRRRRRAWKLKHIDIEADTDTTSIEGQYNDFLEELEEDEEYRQGVNIYKDHDKIPIDEDDDLGDDIPKISLQEMLEDMTISDDATGEEGGPMLE
;
A
#
# COMPACT_ATOMS: atom_id res chain seq x y z
N MET A 1 -16.88 -58.55 -2.90
CA MET A 1 -15.82 -59.35 -2.25
C MET A 1 -14.68 -58.42 -1.89
N GLN A 2 -14.51 -58.09 -0.61
CA GLN A 2 -13.37 -57.30 -0.12
C GLN A 2 -12.26 -58.27 0.30
N VAL A 3 -11.01 -57.90 0.02
CA VAL A 3 -9.79 -58.65 0.37
C VAL A 3 -8.92 -57.73 1.20
N HIS A 4 -8.25 -58.25 2.23
CA HIS A 4 -7.40 -57.44 3.08
C HIS A 4 -6.00 -57.33 2.47
N LEU A 5 -5.53 -56.11 2.24
CA LEU A 5 -4.16 -55.85 1.82
C LEU A 5 -3.25 -55.93 3.06
N VAL A 6 -2.21 -56.77 3.01
CA VAL A 6 -1.23 -56.93 4.09
C VAL A 6 -0.01 -56.06 3.84
N ASP A 7 0.52 -56.10 2.61
CA ASP A 7 1.75 -55.39 2.25
C ASP A 7 1.73 -54.98 0.77
N ALA A 8 2.43 -53.89 0.46
CA ALA A 8 2.61 -53.36 -0.88
C ALA A 8 4.02 -52.78 -1.04
N THR A 9 4.82 -53.38 -1.92
CA THR A 9 6.21 -52.97 -2.16
C THR A 9 6.41 -52.61 -3.63
N PHE A 10 7.06 -51.48 -3.89
CA PHE A 10 7.51 -51.14 -5.25
C PHE A 10 8.70 -52.03 -5.64
N LEU A 11 8.58 -52.68 -6.79
CA LEU A 11 9.70 -53.35 -7.42
C LEU A 11 10.40 -52.35 -8.33
N TRP A 12 11.73 -52.31 -8.25
CA TRP A 12 12.52 -51.44 -9.12
C TRP A 12 12.24 -51.79 -10.58
N THR A 13 11.88 -50.77 -11.36
CA THR A 13 11.72 -50.81 -12.81
C THR A 13 12.55 -49.70 -13.41
N GLU A 14 12.99 -49.91 -14.65
CA GLU A 14 13.80 -48.92 -15.34
C GLU A 14 13.01 -47.62 -15.58
N PRO A 15 13.55 -46.42 -15.29
CA PRO A 15 12.83 -45.14 -15.37
C PRO A 15 12.19 -44.86 -16.75
N HIS A 16 12.84 -45.27 -17.83
CA HIS A 16 12.37 -45.06 -19.20
C HIS A 16 11.28 -46.05 -19.65
N SER A 17 11.06 -47.13 -18.90
CA SER A 17 10.14 -48.20 -19.28
C SER A 17 8.67 -47.79 -19.21
N LYS A 18 8.35 -46.64 -18.58
CA LYS A 18 6.99 -46.16 -18.29
C LYS A 18 6.12 -47.24 -17.63
N ARG A 19 6.73 -48.13 -16.85
CA ARG A 19 6.06 -49.23 -16.16
C ARG A 19 6.41 -49.18 -14.68
N ILE A 20 5.41 -49.29 -13.82
CA ILE A 20 5.58 -49.36 -12.38
C ILE A 20 5.10 -50.73 -11.94
N LYS A 21 5.98 -51.52 -11.33
CA LYS A 21 5.62 -52.84 -10.79
C LYS A 21 5.43 -52.74 -9.29
N VAL A 22 4.28 -53.17 -8.81
CA VAL A 22 3.95 -53.21 -7.38
C VAL A 22 3.69 -54.65 -6.99
N LYS A 23 4.48 -55.16 -6.04
CA LYS A 23 4.23 -56.45 -5.40
C LYS A 23 3.19 -56.22 -4.30
N LEU A 24 2.04 -56.87 -4.43
CA LEU A 24 0.96 -56.81 -3.45
C LEU A 24 0.84 -58.16 -2.74
N ILE A 25 0.69 -58.11 -1.43
CA ILE A 25 0.41 -59.28 -0.61
C ILE A 25 -0.98 -59.12 -0.04
N ILE A 26 -1.89 -59.99 -0.46
CA ILE A 26 -3.29 -59.98 -0.03
C ILE A 26 -3.59 -61.17 0.87
N GLN A 27 -4.50 -60.96 1.80
CA GLN A 27 -4.98 -61.95 2.74
C GLN A 27 -6.51 -62.07 2.62
N LYS A 28 -6.98 -63.31 2.49
CA LYS A 28 -8.40 -63.63 2.43
C LYS A 28 -8.70 -64.83 3.32
N GLU A 29 -9.73 -64.70 4.14
CA GLU A 29 -10.27 -65.83 4.88
C GLU A 29 -11.17 -66.66 3.96
N THR A 30 -10.85 -67.94 3.81
CA THR A 30 -11.66 -68.88 3.02
C THR A 30 -11.79 -70.17 3.83
N PHE A 31 -13.03 -70.62 4.08
CA PHE A 31 -13.34 -71.82 4.87
C PHE A 31 -12.66 -71.88 6.25
N GLY A 32 -12.60 -70.76 6.99
CA GLY A 32 -12.02 -70.70 8.34
C GLY A 32 -10.49 -70.76 8.39
N VAL A 33 -9.83 -70.66 7.22
CA VAL A 33 -8.37 -70.59 7.10
C VAL A 33 -8.00 -69.27 6.42
N ILE A 34 -7.00 -68.59 6.99
CA ILE A 34 -6.44 -67.35 6.46
C ILE A 34 -5.41 -67.70 5.38
N LEU A 35 -5.68 -67.33 4.13
CA LEU A 35 -4.77 -67.53 3.00
C LEU A 35 -4.11 -66.20 2.61
N GLN A 36 -2.78 -66.22 2.53
CA GLN A 36 -1.97 -65.09 2.07
C GLN A 36 -1.41 -65.43 0.69
N GLN A 37 -1.59 -64.52 -0.27
CA GLN A 37 -1.09 -64.68 -1.64
C GLN A 37 -0.34 -63.42 -2.06
N GLU A 38 0.84 -63.62 -2.66
CA GLU A 38 1.61 -62.58 -3.30
C GLU A 38 1.40 -62.60 -4.82
N PHE A 39 1.27 -61.43 -5.41
CA PHE A 39 1.26 -61.25 -6.86
C PHE A 39 1.82 -59.88 -7.24
N VAL A 40 2.26 -59.73 -8.49
CA VAL A 40 2.82 -58.49 -9.00
C VAL A 40 1.83 -57.86 -9.96
N VAL A 41 1.50 -56.58 -9.72
CA VAL A 41 0.70 -55.75 -10.61
C VAL A 41 1.63 -54.84 -11.41
N GLU A 42 1.45 -54.82 -12.73
CA GLU A 42 2.16 -53.92 -13.62
C GLU A 42 1.23 -52.76 -14.02
N TYR A 43 1.60 -51.55 -13.63
CA TYR A 43 0.95 -50.31 -14.05
C TYR A 43 1.69 -49.71 -15.23
N ILE A 44 0.97 -49.39 -16.30
CA ILE A 44 1.50 -48.71 -17.47
C ILE A 44 1.23 -47.21 -17.32
N VAL A 45 2.30 -46.41 -17.33
CA VAL A 45 2.22 -44.96 -17.24
C VAL A 45 2.03 -44.37 -18.63
N GLN A 46 0.86 -43.81 -18.88
CA GLN A 46 0.59 -43.04 -20.08
C GLN A 46 0.80 -41.55 -19.80
N THR A 47 1.69 -40.94 -20.57
CA THR A 47 1.97 -39.50 -20.48
C THR A 47 0.89 -38.73 -21.24
N TYR A 48 0.05 -38.03 -20.49
CA TYR A 48 -0.91 -37.08 -21.03
C TYR A 48 -0.56 -35.67 -20.59
N MET A 49 -0.93 -34.68 -21.39
CA MET A 49 -0.77 -33.29 -21.01
C MET A 49 -1.87 -32.89 -20.04
N CYS A 50 -1.49 -32.22 -18.95
CA CYS A 50 -2.45 -31.76 -17.97
C CYS A 50 -3.31 -30.63 -18.56
N SER A 51 -4.59 -30.53 -18.15
CA SER A 51 -5.48 -29.47 -18.65
C SER A 51 -4.98 -28.06 -18.34
N ASP A 52 -4.22 -27.90 -17.25
CA ASP A 52 -3.65 -26.61 -16.85
C ASP A 52 -2.43 -26.24 -17.71
N CYS A 53 -1.61 -27.24 -18.04
CA CYS A 53 -0.47 -27.16 -18.97
C CYS A 53 -0.96 -26.76 -20.37
N HIS A 54 -2.07 -27.37 -20.81
CA HIS A 54 -2.73 -27.03 -22.06
C HIS A 54 -3.32 -25.63 -22.09
N LYS A 55 -3.79 -25.12 -20.95
CA LYS A 55 -4.23 -23.73 -20.85
C LYS A 55 -3.07 -22.75 -20.93
N HIS A 56 -1.90 -23.09 -20.40
CA HIS A 56 -0.72 -22.22 -20.44
C HIS A 56 -0.20 -22.02 -21.87
N GLU A 57 -0.22 -23.05 -22.71
CA GLU A 57 0.11 -22.94 -24.15
C GLU A 57 -0.99 -22.22 -24.96
N SER A 58 -2.22 -22.23 -24.48
CA SER A 58 -3.31 -21.44 -25.07
C SER A 58 -3.14 -19.97 -24.71
N LYS A 59 -3.44 -19.03 -25.63
CA LYS A 59 -3.36 -17.57 -25.39
C LYS A 59 -4.27 -17.05 -24.24
N ASN A 60 -5.02 -17.92 -23.58
CA ASN A 60 -5.85 -17.64 -22.41
C ASN A 60 -5.13 -17.97 -21.10
N VAL A 61 -4.06 -17.22 -20.81
CA VAL A 61 -3.19 -17.45 -19.64
C VAL A 61 -3.90 -17.13 -18.30
N TRP A 62 -4.93 -16.28 -18.31
CA TRP A 62 -5.64 -15.83 -17.11
C TRP A 62 -7.16 -15.91 -17.26
N LYS A 63 -7.84 -16.13 -16.12
CA LYS A 63 -9.30 -16.24 -16.02
C LYS A 63 -9.93 -15.05 -15.30
N ALA A 64 -9.22 -14.47 -14.34
CA ALA A 64 -9.67 -13.29 -13.62
C ALA A 64 -8.60 -12.20 -13.64
N VAL A 65 -9.04 -10.94 -13.72
CA VAL A 65 -8.17 -9.77 -13.62
C VAL A 65 -8.73 -8.80 -12.58
N VAL A 66 -7.85 -8.27 -11.72
CA VAL A 66 -8.16 -7.20 -10.76
C VAL A 66 -7.46 -5.94 -11.23
N GLN A 67 -8.25 -4.94 -11.63
CA GLN A 67 -7.76 -3.67 -12.13
C GLN A 67 -7.88 -2.64 -11.01
N LEU A 68 -6.74 -2.29 -10.42
CA LEU A 68 -6.67 -1.27 -9.38
C LEU A 68 -6.38 0.09 -10.02
N ARG A 69 -7.23 1.09 -9.77
CA ARG A 69 -7.06 2.44 -10.32
C ARG A 69 -7.23 3.50 -9.24
N GLN A 70 -6.39 4.54 -9.30
CA GLN A 70 -6.52 5.73 -8.47
C GLN A 70 -6.38 6.97 -9.37
N LYS A 71 -7.38 7.86 -9.35
CA LYS A 71 -7.41 9.07 -10.17
C LYS A 71 -6.63 10.22 -9.51
N VAL A 72 -5.33 10.01 -9.30
CA VAL A 72 -4.42 10.99 -8.68
C VAL A 72 -3.14 11.08 -9.51
N SER A 73 -2.47 12.23 -9.45
CA SER A 73 -1.25 12.51 -10.22
C SER A 73 0.00 11.79 -9.70
N HIS A 74 0.03 11.47 -8.40
CA HIS A 74 1.16 10.82 -7.74
C HIS A 74 0.84 9.37 -7.33
N LYS A 75 1.87 8.55 -7.16
CA LYS A 75 1.75 7.11 -6.88
C LYS A 75 2.00 6.69 -5.42
N LYS A 76 2.06 7.63 -4.47
CA LYS A 76 2.34 7.36 -3.03
C LYS A 76 1.48 6.23 -2.43
N THR A 77 0.16 6.26 -2.64
CA THR A 77 -0.74 5.21 -2.15
C THR A 77 -0.38 3.83 -2.72
N PHE A 78 0.08 3.76 -3.97
CA PHE A 78 0.49 2.51 -4.61
C PHE A 78 1.80 1.97 -4.01
N PHE A 79 2.78 2.83 -3.71
CA PHE A 79 4.00 2.39 -3.01
C PHE A 79 3.67 1.79 -1.65
N TYR A 80 2.75 2.42 -0.90
CA TYR A 80 2.31 1.88 0.37
C TYR A 80 1.56 0.54 0.24
N LEU A 81 0.66 0.47 -0.74
CA LEU A 81 -0.13 -0.73 -1.01
C LEU A 81 0.74 -1.90 -1.49
N GLU A 82 1.79 -1.64 -2.27
CA GLU A 82 2.80 -2.64 -2.64
C GLU A 82 3.46 -3.27 -1.40
N GLN A 83 3.89 -2.44 -0.44
CA GLN A 83 4.50 -2.92 0.80
C GLN A 83 3.53 -3.75 1.65
N LEU A 84 2.25 -3.36 1.69
CA LEU A 84 1.21 -4.11 2.37
C LEU A 84 0.94 -5.46 1.69
N ILE A 85 0.93 -5.51 0.35
CA ILE A 85 0.80 -6.76 -0.41
C ILE A 85 1.98 -7.70 -0.13
N LEU A 86 3.20 -7.17 -0.04
CA LEU A 86 4.39 -7.93 0.32
C LEU A 86 4.29 -8.47 1.75
N LYS A 87 3.94 -7.62 2.71
CA LYS A 87 3.80 -8.01 4.12
C LYS A 87 2.80 -9.14 4.34
N HIS A 88 1.69 -9.13 3.60
CA HIS A 88 0.65 -10.17 3.69
C HIS A 88 0.81 -11.31 2.67
N ASN A 89 1.87 -11.32 1.86
CA ASN A 89 2.13 -12.31 0.81
C ASN A 89 0.96 -12.54 -0.16
N MET A 90 0.17 -11.50 -0.44
CA MET A 90 -1.02 -11.61 -1.29
C MET A 90 -0.69 -11.75 -2.79
N HIS A 91 0.57 -11.55 -3.18
CA HIS A 91 1.05 -11.63 -4.57
C HIS A 91 1.42 -13.05 -5.02
N MET A 92 1.53 -14.03 -4.10
CA MET A 92 2.03 -15.39 -4.41
C MET A 92 1.16 -16.15 -5.44
N ASN A 93 -0.14 -15.85 -5.49
CA ASN A 93 -1.08 -16.50 -6.41
C ASN A 93 -1.30 -15.70 -7.72
N CYS A 94 -0.61 -14.58 -7.89
CA CYS A 94 -0.67 -13.77 -9.10
C CYS A 94 0.15 -14.44 -10.21
N VAL A 95 -0.40 -14.50 -11.41
CA VAL A 95 0.31 -15.02 -12.60
C VAL A 95 1.21 -13.94 -13.19
N ASN A 96 0.69 -12.72 -13.30
CA ASN A 96 1.42 -11.56 -13.81
C ASN A 96 0.84 -10.28 -13.18
N ILE A 97 1.67 -9.27 -13.04
CA ILE A 97 1.34 -7.94 -12.55
C ILE A 97 1.83 -6.93 -13.58
N LYS A 98 0.90 -6.20 -14.20
CA LYS A 98 1.23 -5.19 -15.20
C LYS A 98 0.92 -3.80 -14.70
N ALA A 99 1.88 -2.89 -14.86
CA ALA A 99 1.62 -1.47 -14.64
C ALA A 99 0.86 -0.89 -15.84
N ASN A 100 -0.26 -0.22 -15.57
CA ASN A 100 -1.04 0.48 -16.57
C ASN A 100 -1.20 1.95 -16.16
N HIS A 101 -1.68 2.80 -17.07
CA HIS A 101 -1.92 4.21 -16.76
C HIS A 101 -2.85 4.34 -15.54
N ALA A 102 -2.40 5.11 -14.54
CA ALA A 102 -3.10 5.37 -13.28
C ALA A 102 -3.40 4.13 -12.40
N GLY A 103 -2.66 3.02 -12.56
CA GLY A 103 -2.72 1.92 -11.60
C GLY A 103 -2.05 0.61 -12.03
N LEU A 104 -2.57 -0.50 -11.50
CA LEU A 104 -1.98 -1.84 -11.62
C LEU A 104 -3.05 -2.87 -12.01
N ASP A 105 -2.69 -3.83 -12.85
CA ASP A 105 -3.53 -4.97 -13.22
C ASP A 105 -2.91 -6.28 -12.73
N PHE A 106 -3.65 -6.98 -11.86
CA PHE A 106 -3.25 -8.28 -11.31
C PHE A 106 -4.01 -9.40 -12.03
N PHE A 107 -3.28 -10.34 -12.62
CA PHE A 107 -3.84 -11.46 -13.36
C PHE A 107 -3.86 -12.74 -12.52
N PHE A 108 -4.99 -13.44 -12.51
CA PHE A 108 -5.22 -14.67 -11.75
C PHE A 108 -5.74 -15.80 -12.62
N SER A 109 -5.29 -17.03 -12.35
CA SER A 109 -5.82 -18.25 -12.98
C SER A 109 -7.19 -18.67 -12.44
N LYS A 110 -7.47 -18.39 -11.16
CA LYS A 110 -8.73 -18.73 -10.48
C LYS A 110 -9.47 -17.46 -10.06
N LYS A 111 -10.80 -17.50 -10.15
CA LYS A 111 -11.68 -16.38 -9.73
C LYS A 111 -11.61 -16.14 -8.22
N ASP A 112 -11.48 -17.21 -7.44
CA ASP A 112 -11.55 -17.09 -5.98
C ASP A 112 -10.33 -16.37 -5.40
N ASP A 113 -9.15 -16.54 -6.02
CA ASP A 113 -7.95 -15.81 -5.60
C ASP A 113 -8.05 -14.32 -5.93
N ALA A 114 -8.64 -13.97 -7.09
CA ALA A 114 -8.97 -12.58 -7.39
C ALA A 114 -9.97 -11.98 -6.39
N ARG A 115 -10.99 -12.73 -5.96
CA ARG A 115 -11.94 -12.27 -4.95
C ARG A 115 -11.26 -12.00 -3.60
N LYS A 116 -10.40 -12.91 -3.14
CA LYS A 116 -9.60 -12.70 -1.91
C LYS A 116 -8.75 -11.44 -1.98
N MET A 117 -8.18 -11.13 -3.15
CA MET A 117 -7.40 -9.90 -3.33
C MET A 117 -8.29 -8.65 -3.24
N VAL A 118 -9.49 -8.68 -3.82
CA VAL A 118 -10.46 -7.58 -3.70
C VAL A 118 -10.90 -7.38 -2.24
N ASP A 119 -11.18 -8.47 -1.53
CA ASP A 119 -11.55 -8.41 -0.10
C ASP A 119 -10.42 -7.85 0.77
N PHE A 120 -9.16 -8.17 0.42
CA PHE A 120 -7.98 -7.56 1.03
C PHE A 120 -7.94 -6.04 0.80
N PHE A 121 -8.16 -5.57 -0.45
CA PHE A 121 -8.18 -4.14 -0.74
C PHE A 121 -9.27 -3.39 0.02
N LEU A 122 -10.47 -3.98 0.15
CA LEU A 122 -11.56 -3.40 0.94
C LEU A 122 -11.24 -3.28 2.43
N THR A 123 -10.34 -4.11 2.94
CA THR A 123 -9.93 -4.08 4.35
C THR A 123 -8.88 -2.99 4.61
N VAL A 124 -8.01 -2.74 3.62
CA VAL A 124 -6.80 -1.92 3.81
C VAL A 124 -6.95 -0.49 3.30
N VAL A 125 -7.72 -0.25 2.23
CA VAL A 125 -7.84 1.05 1.54
C VAL A 125 -9.31 1.38 1.25
N PRO A 126 -9.77 2.66 1.35
CA PRO A 126 -11.11 3.02 0.92
C PRO A 126 -11.23 2.86 -0.60
N CYS A 127 -11.94 1.83 -1.02
CA CYS A 127 -12.20 1.58 -2.43
C CYS A 127 -13.67 1.19 -2.67
N ARG A 128 -14.07 1.31 -3.93
CA ARG A 128 -15.26 0.63 -4.46
C ARG A 128 -14.81 -0.35 -5.52
N TYR A 129 -15.55 -1.45 -5.68
CA TYR A 129 -15.30 -2.38 -6.76
C TYR A 129 -16.57 -2.65 -7.56
N THR A 130 -16.38 -2.95 -8.83
CA THR A 130 -17.42 -3.42 -9.74
C THR A 130 -16.96 -4.69 -10.43
N THR A 131 -17.87 -5.63 -10.65
CA THR A 131 -17.55 -6.92 -11.26
C THR A 131 -18.22 -7.05 -12.62
N SER A 132 -17.47 -7.46 -13.63
CA SER A 132 -18.01 -7.84 -14.93
C SER A 132 -17.53 -9.24 -15.33
N GLN A 133 -18.30 -9.89 -16.20
CA GLN A 133 -17.97 -11.21 -16.73
C GLN A 133 -18.18 -11.23 -18.24
N GLN A 134 -17.28 -11.88 -18.94
CA GLN A 134 -17.33 -12.08 -20.38
C GLN A 134 -17.33 -13.58 -20.68
N LEU A 135 -18.33 -14.07 -21.42
CA LEU A 135 -18.37 -15.46 -21.86
C LEU A 135 -17.33 -15.68 -22.96
N ILE A 136 -16.45 -16.67 -22.78
CA ILE A 136 -15.47 -17.09 -23.78
C ILE A 136 -16.06 -18.21 -24.61
N SER A 137 -16.53 -19.27 -23.95
CA SER A 137 -17.02 -20.48 -24.57
C SER A 137 -18.11 -21.12 -23.72
N HIS A 138 -18.97 -21.88 -24.39
CA HIS A 138 -20.01 -22.67 -23.77
C HIS A 138 -19.96 -24.07 -24.38
N ASP A 139 -19.84 -25.09 -23.55
CA ASP A 139 -20.00 -26.47 -23.99
C ASP A 139 -21.47 -26.87 -23.80
N THR A 140 -22.17 -27.07 -24.92
CA THR A 140 -23.59 -27.43 -24.95
C THR A 140 -23.85 -28.85 -24.45
N HIS A 141 -22.85 -29.75 -24.47
CA HIS A 141 -23.03 -31.15 -24.03
C HIS A 141 -22.89 -31.30 -22.53
N SER A 142 -21.94 -30.59 -21.92
CA SER A 142 -21.72 -30.61 -20.47
C SER A 142 -22.39 -29.46 -19.71
N ASN A 143 -22.97 -28.49 -20.44
CA ASN A 143 -23.53 -27.25 -19.92
C ASN A 143 -22.53 -26.47 -19.03
N ILE A 144 -21.25 -26.53 -19.38
CA ILE A 144 -20.17 -25.80 -18.70
C ILE A 144 -19.90 -24.51 -19.48
N PHE A 145 -19.88 -23.40 -18.75
CA PHE A 145 -19.59 -22.08 -19.29
C PHE A 145 -18.20 -21.63 -18.84
N ASP A 146 -17.37 -21.16 -19.77
CA ASP A 146 -16.10 -20.54 -19.45
C ASP A 146 -16.20 -19.02 -19.56
N TYR A 147 -15.96 -18.35 -18.44
CA TYR A 147 -16.05 -16.90 -18.30
C TYR A 147 -14.69 -16.31 -17.94
N LYS A 148 -14.37 -15.15 -18.51
CA LYS A 148 -13.39 -14.22 -17.93
C LYS A 148 -14.07 -13.29 -16.97
N TYR A 149 -13.43 -13.04 -15.83
CA TYR A 149 -13.92 -12.14 -14.81
C TYR A 149 -13.01 -10.91 -14.71
N THR A 150 -13.62 -9.73 -14.66
CA THR A 150 -12.92 -8.47 -14.46
C THR A 150 -13.45 -7.82 -13.19
N PHE A 151 -12.55 -7.52 -12.27
CA PHE A 151 -12.82 -6.78 -11.04
C PHE A 151 -12.19 -5.40 -11.18
N SER A 152 -13.01 -4.37 -11.37
CA SER A 152 -12.53 -2.98 -11.45
C SER A 152 -12.62 -2.36 -10.07
N VAL A 153 -11.47 -2.08 -9.44
CA VAL A 153 -11.33 -1.50 -8.11
C VAL A 153 -10.85 -0.06 -8.24
N GLU A 154 -11.67 0.88 -7.77
CA GLU A 154 -11.37 2.31 -7.77
C GLU A 154 -11.10 2.78 -6.34
N ILE A 155 -9.87 3.22 -6.09
CA ILE A 155 -9.44 3.85 -4.83
C ILE A 155 -9.93 5.30 -4.80
N VAL A 156 -10.28 5.78 -3.62
CA VAL A 156 -10.63 7.19 -3.42
C VAL A 156 -9.47 8.12 -3.83
N PRO A 157 -9.71 9.16 -4.65
CA PRO A 157 -8.70 10.11 -5.09
C PRO A 157 -8.37 11.18 -4.03
N VAL A 158 -8.17 10.76 -2.79
CA VAL A 158 -7.72 11.62 -1.67
C VAL A 158 -6.55 10.92 -0.99
N CYS A 159 -5.44 11.63 -0.86
CA CYS A 159 -4.21 11.10 -0.29
C CYS A 159 -3.89 11.77 1.05
N LYS A 160 -2.91 11.21 1.76
CA LYS A 160 -2.38 11.81 2.98
C LYS A 160 -1.85 13.21 2.66
N HIS A 161 -2.09 14.17 3.55
CA HIS A 161 -1.70 15.57 3.45
C HIS A 161 -2.47 16.41 2.41
N ASP A 162 -3.49 15.85 1.74
CA ASP A 162 -4.33 16.66 0.85
C ASP A 162 -5.27 17.58 1.64
N VAL A 163 -5.37 18.84 1.21
CA VAL A 163 -6.41 19.78 1.68
C VAL A 163 -7.67 19.55 0.87
N VAL A 164 -8.80 19.32 1.54
CA VAL A 164 -10.10 19.00 0.94
C VAL A 164 -11.17 20.02 1.33
N CYS A 165 -12.11 20.27 0.41
CA CYS A 165 -13.31 21.05 0.68
C CYS A 165 -14.52 20.10 0.79
N LEU A 166 -15.11 20.02 1.97
CA LEU A 166 -16.28 19.19 2.24
C LEU A 166 -17.57 19.90 1.85
N PRO A 167 -18.53 19.18 1.23
CA PRO A 167 -19.89 19.66 1.07
C PRO A 167 -20.51 19.98 2.44
N LEU A 168 -21.32 21.04 2.49
CA LEU A 168 -21.93 21.51 3.74
C LEU A 168 -22.81 20.44 4.42
N SER A 169 -23.51 19.62 3.62
CA SER A 169 -24.31 18.49 4.13
C SER A 169 -23.45 17.45 4.85
N LEU A 170 -22.29 17.12 4.27
CA LEU A 170 -21.34 16.17 4.82
C LEU A 170 -20.70 16.72 6.10
N ALA A 171 -20.21 17.97 6.05
CA ALA A 171 -19.60 18.63 7.21
C ALA A 171 -20.53 18.67 8.43
N ARG A 172 -21.82 18.96 8.23
CA ARG A 172 -22.85 18.92 9.29
C ARG A 172 -23.03 17.54 9.88
N SER A 173 -23.06 16.50 9.05
CA SER A 173 -23.19 15.11 9.51
C SER A 173 -21.99 14.63 10.34
N LEU A 174 -20.81 15.22 10.12
CA LEU A 174 -19.55 14.88 10.79
C LEU A 174 -19.33 15.72 12.07
N GLY A 175 -20.40 16.03 12.81
CA GLY A 175 -20.31 16.85 14.03
C GLY A 175 -20.06 18.32 13.75
N ASN A 176 -20.59 18.83 12.64
CA ASN A 176 -20.46 20.23 12.21
C ASN A 176 -18.99 20.69 12.13
N ILE A 177 -18.14 19.83 11.59
CA ILE A 177 -16.73 20.13 11.30
C ILE A 177 -16.60 21.26 10.28
N GLY A 178 -15.47 21.98 10.28
CA GLY A 178 -15.17 22.96 9.24
C GLY A 178 -15.22 22.34 7.83
N GLN A 179 -15.59 23.13 6.82
CA GLN A 179 -15.63 22.65 5.44
C GLN A 179 -14.25 22.46 4.83
N ILE A 180 -13.23 23.15 5.34
CA ILE A 180 -11.84 22.92 4.93
C ILE A 180 -11.18 22.02 5.96
N CYS A 181 -10.69 20.88 5.48
CA CYS A 181 -10.02 19.89 6.30
C CYS A 181 -8.75 19.41 5.60
N ILE A 182 -7.84 18.86 6.38
CA ILE A 182 -6.63 18.20 5.90
C ILE A 182 -6.85 16.69 6.06
N CYS A 183 -6.49 15.91 5.05
CA CYS A 183 -6.44 14.46 5.16
C CYS A 183 -5.23 14.06 6.00
N HIS A 184 -5.45 13.69 7.26
CA HIS A 184 -4.38 13.30 8.16
C HIS A 184 -3.90 11.88 7.91
N LYS A 185 -4.83 10.95 7.66
CA LYS A 185 -4.54 9.52 7.52
C LYS A 185 -5.53 8.85 6.58
N VAL A 186 -5.05 7.93 5.76
CA VAL A 186 -5.87 7.05 4.91
C VAL A 186 -5.63 5.61 5.34
N THR A 187 -6.68 4.90 5.77
CA THR A 187 -6.64 3.46 6.10
C THR A 187 -7.76 2.76 5.34
N ASN A 188 -8.68 2.03 5.99
CA ASN A 188 -9.97 1.62 5.41
C ASN A 188 -10.92 2.83 5.23
N SER A 189 -10.81 3.82 6.13
CA SER A 189 -11.55 5.08 6.05
C SER A 189 -10.60 6.26 5.95
N ILE A 190 -11.12 7.40 5.49
CA ILE A 190 -10.39 8.66 5.33
C ILE A 190 -10.54 9.44 6.63
N TYR A 191 -9.43 9.75 7.29
CA TYR A 191 -9.41 10.57 8.49
C TYR A 191 -9.04 12.01 8.14
N LEU A 192 -9.97 12.90 8.46
CA LEU A 192 -9.86 14.33 8.23
C LEU A 192 -9.62 15.05 9.55
N ILE A 193 -8.85 16.13 9.51
CA ILE A 193 -8.62 17.02 10.64
C ILE A 193 -8.91 18.47 10.22
N ASP A 194 -9.66 19.20 11.04
CA ASP A 194 -9.80 20.64 10.90
C ASP A 194 -8.59 21.33 11.56
N PRO A 195 -7.75 22.08 10.83
CA PRO A 195 -6.56 22.73 11.39
C PRO A 195 -6.89 23.80 12.44
N ARG A 196 -8.11 24.36 12.42
CA ARG A 196 -8.52 25.43 13.33
C ARG A 196 -9.06 24.91 14.66
N THR A 197 -9.82 23.81 14.61
CA THR A 197 -10.52 23.26 15.78
C THR A 197 -9.93 21.95 16.27
N LEU A 198 -9.05 21.28 15.52
CA LEU A 198 -8.55 19.93 15.79
C LEU A 198 -9.62 18.84 15.89
N GLN A 199 -10.82 19.12 15.40
CA GLN A 199 -11.85 18.11 15.26
C GLN A 199 -11.43 17.09 14.20
N ILE A 200 -11.54 15.82 14.54
CA ILE A 200 -11.32 14.68 13.64
C ILE A 200 -12.66 14.18 13.16
N ALA A 201 -12.73 13.85 11.87
CA ALA A 201 -13.84 13.13 11.28
C ALA A 201 -13.32 11.94 10.48
N ASP A 202 -14.01 10.80 10.59
CA ASP A 202 -13.81 9.62 9.76
C ASP A 202 -14.87 9.53 8.68
N VAL A 203 -14.44 9.44 7.42
CA VAL A 203 -15.31 9.28 6.26
C VAL A 203 -15.12 7.87 5.70
N SER A 204 -16.19 7.07 5.79
CA SER A 204 -16.23 5.73 5.19
C SER A 204 -16.29 5.79 3.66
N SER A 205 -15.81 4.73 3.01
CA SER A 205 -15.87 4.59 1.54
C SER A 205 -17.29 4.79 0.98
N GLN A 206 -18.30 4.23 1.66
CA GLN A 206 -19.70 4.35 1.23
C GLN A 206 -20.21 5.80 1.30
N GLN A 207 -19.83 6.53 2.36
CA GLN A 207 -20.22 7.93 2.54
C GLN A 207 -19.51 8.83 1.52
N TYR A 208 -18.23 8.58 1.26
CA TYR A 208 -17.47 9.27 0.22
C TYR A 208 -18.14 9.13 -1.16
N TRP A 209 -18.49 7.91 -1.58
CA TRP A 209 -19.07 7.70 -2.91
C TRP A 209 -20.51 8.23 -3.06
N ARG A 210 -21.22 8.50 -1.96
CA ARG A 210 -22.52 9.18 -1.99
C ARG A 210 -22.38 10.70 -2.18
N THR A 211 -21.37 11.30 -1.56
CA THR A 211 -21.08 12.73 -1.64
C THR A 211 -19.58 12.91 -1.90
N PRO A 212 -19.12 12.71 -3.15
CA PRO A 212 -17.71 12.75 -3.48
C PRO A 212 -17.17 14.18 -3.36
N PHE A 213 -15.92 14.29 -2.91
CA PHE A 213 -15.17 15.54 -2.83
C PHE A 213 -13.74 15.30 -3.28
N ASN A 214 -13.09 16.31 -3.85
CA ASN A 214 -11.72 16.21 -4.35
C ASN A 214 -10.76 17.06 -3.50
N ALA A 215 -9.47 16.80 -3.64
CA ALA A 215 -8.44 17.68 -3.12
C ALA A 215 -8.48 19.05 -3.84
N ILE A 216 -8.35 20.12 -3.06
CA ILE A 216 -8.36 21.52 -3.52
C ILE A 216 -7.07 21.84 -4.29
N GLY A 217 -5.95 21.31 -3.80
CA GLY A 217 -4.63 21.54 -4.35
C GLY A 217 -3.90 20.23 -4.63
N SER A 218 -3.09 20.23 -5.69
CA SER A 218 -2.16 19.13 -5.98
C SER A 218 -0.85 19.33 -5.22
N LEU A 219 -0.13 18.26 -4.90
CA LEU A 219 1.15 18.30 -4.18
C LEU A 219 2.19 19.28 -4.78
N LYS A 220 2.11 19.54 -6.09
CA LYS A 220 2.99 20.49 -6.82
C LYS A 220 2.69 21.97 -6.54
N GLN A 221 1.51 22.29 -6.03
CA GLN A 221 1.07 23.67 -5.76
C GLN A 221 1.37 24.11 -4.33
N TYR A 222 1.87 23.20 -3.50
CA TYR A 222 2.27 23.56 -2.15
C TYR A 222 3.56 24.36 -2.17
N ILE A 223 3.63 25.33 -1.26
CA ILE A 223 4.72 26.29 -1.15
C ILE A 223 5.42 26.04 0.19
N GLU A 224 6.73 26.27 0.20
CA GLU A 224 7.56 26.21 1.40
C GLU A 224 7.46 27.54 2.16
N TYR A 225 7.20 27.46 3.45
CA TYR A 225 7.13 28.57 4.38
C TYR A 225 8.17 28.40 5.47
N ASN A 226 8.74 29.53 5.91
CA ASN A 226 9.54 29.61 7.12
C ASN A 226 8.63 30.01 8.28
N VAL A 227 8.72 29.26 9.38
CA VAL A 227 8.03 29.57 10.63
C VAL A 227 8.84 30.63 11.37
N MET A 228 8.25 31.80 11.59
CA MET A 228 8.90 32.89 12.32
C MET A 228 8.63 32.80 13.82
N ASP A 229 7.38 32.53 14.18
CA ASP A 229 6.96 32.35 15.57
C ASP A 229 5.78 31.38 15.67
N THR A 230 5.64 30.73 16.82
CA THR A 230 4.58 29.77 17.13
C THR A 230 4.14 29.92 18.57
N THR A 231 2.85 30.21 18.78
CA THR A 231 2.24 30.25 20.11
C THR A 231 1.24 29.11 20.25
N LEU A 232 1.46 28.25 21.26
CA LEU A 232 0.53 27.19 21.60
C LEU A 232 -0.76 27.79 22.18
N ILE A 233 -1.91 27.33 21.68
CA ILE A 233 -3.21 27.77 22.18
C ILE A 233 -3.55 26.97 23.43
N SER A 234 -3.87 27.66 24.52
CA SER A 234 -4.25 27.04 25.77
C SER A 234 -5.61 26.34 25.67
N ASP A 235 -5.85 25.32 26.49
CA ASP A 235 -7.12 24.57 26.48
C ASP A 235 -8.35 25.44 26.73
N SER A 236 -8.19 26.55 27.45
CA SER A 236 -9.24 27.54 27.74
C SER A 236 -9.64 28.38 26.52
N GLU A 237 -8.75 28.55 25.55
CA GLU A 237 -8.98 29.34 24.33
C GLU A 237 -9.45 28.47 23.16
N ARG A 238 -9.55 27.16 23.38
CA ARG A 238 -10.05 26.23 22.36
C ARG A 238 -11.50 26.53 22.04
N ILE A 239 -11.79 26.59 20.74
CA ILE A 239 -13.15 26.75 20.25
C ILE A 239 -13.89 25.43 20.46
N THR A 240 -14.73 25.37 21.49
CA THR A 240 -15.66 24.27 21.72
C THR A 240 -17.09 24.70 21.43
N PHE A 241 -17.88 23.87 20.73
CA PHE A 241 -19.28 24.16 20.43
C PHE A 241 -20.19 22.93 20.61
N GLY A 242 -21.47 23.18 20.83
CA GLY A 242 -22.45 22.11 21.01
C GLY A 242 -22.58 21.22 19.76
N GLY A 243 -22.41 19.91 19.92
CA GLY A 243 -22.43 18.94 18.81
C GLY A 243 -21.09 18.72 18.12
N GLN A 244 -20.00 19.25 18.66
CA GLN A 244 -18.64 19.02 18.18
C GLN A 244 -18.27 17.53 18.26
N GLY A 245 -17.63 17.04 17.20
CA GLY A 245 -17.18 15.66 17.09
C GLY A 245 -15.94 15.36 17.94
N LYS A 246 -15.31 14.22 17.66
CA LYS A 246 -14.11 13.77 18.38
C LYS A 246 -12.95 14.72 18.10
N MET A 247 -12.14 14.98 19.12
CA MET A 247 -10.97 15.85 19.04
C MET A 247 -9.70 15.01 18.99
N SER A 248 -8.68 15.49 18.29
CA SER A 248 -7.38 14.82 18.32
C SER A 248 -6.68 14.99 19.67
N MET A 249 -6.12 13.90 20.18
CA MET A 249 -5.23 13.92 21.36
C MET A 249 -3.74 13.97 20.98
N LYS A 250 -3.40 13.66 19.73
CA LYS A 250 -2.02 13.66 19.21
C LYS A 250 -1.55 15.06 18.83
N HIS A 251 -2.47 15.88 18.32
CA HIS A 251 -2.18 17.21 17.81
C HIS A 251 -2.45 18.28 18.86
N LEU A 252 -1.62 19.33 18.84
CA LEU A 252 -1.82 20.53 19.65
C LEU A 252 -2.09 21.73 18.74
N PRO A 253 -3.10 22.56 19.06
CA PRO A 253 -3.44 23.70 18.24
C PRO A 253 -2.44 24.82 18.54
N ALA A 254 -1.94 25.46 17.49
CA ALA A 254 -1.04 26.60 17.61
C ALA A 254 -1.42 27.69 16.62
N ASP A 255 -1.25 28.94 17.03
CA ASP A 255 -1.19 30.08 16.13
C ASP A 255 0.26 30.20 15.65
N ALA A 256 0.44 30.23 14.33
CA ALA A 256 1.75 30.28 13.68
C ALA A 256 1.84 31.51 12.78
N TRP A 257 2.97 32.21 12.88
CA TRP A 257 3.33 33.32 11.99
C TRP A 257 4.36 32.83 11.01
N VAL A 258 4.00 32.87 9.73
CA VAL A 258 4.81 32.30 8.65
C VAL A 258 5.08 33.31 7.55
N VAL A 259 6.21 33.11 6.86
CA VAL A 259 6.62 33.87 5.68
C VAL A 259 6.94 32.88 4.57
N ARG A 260 6.58 33.19 3.32
CA ARG A 260 6.94 32.36 2.17
C ARG A 260 8.46 32.32 2.05
N SER A 261 9.04 31.14 1.79
CA SER A 261 10.49 31.01 1.73
C SER A 261 11.15 31.86 0.64
N SER A 262 10.45 32.10 -0.47
CA SER A 262 10.91 32.98 -1.55
C SER A 262 10.89 34.47 -1.18
N GLU A 263 10.15 34.87 -0.14
CA GLU A 263 9.98 36.27 0.28
C GLU A 263 10.72 36.58 1.60
N LEU A 264 11.48 35.62 2.11
CA LEU A 264 12.26 35.76 3.33
C LEU A 264 13.28 36.89 3.18
N GLY A 265 13.18 37.90 4.06
CA GLY A 265 14.03 39.09 4.03
C GLY A 265 13.55 40.22 3.11
N MET A 266 12.46 40.04 2.36
CA MET A 266 11.83 41.10 1.56
C MET A 266 10.46 41.52 2.10
N ALA A 267 9.68 40.57 2.64
CA ALA A 267 8.36 40.84 3.18
C ALA A 267 8.42 41.22 4.66
N GLU A 268 7.81 42.35 5.02
CA GLU A 268 7.62 42.77 6.42
C GLU A 268 6.35 42.16 7.05
N ASN A 269 5.39 41.71 6.24
CA ASN A 269 4.12 41.19 6.72
C ASN A 269 4.19 39.68 6.98
N LEU A 270 3.91 39.28 8.21
CA LEU A 270 3.75 37.88 8.61
C LEU A 270 2.33 37.40 8.28
N ILE A 271 2.21 36.20 7.71
CA ILE A 271 0.93 35.54 7.50
C ILE A 271 0.57 34.77 8.77
N HIS A 272 -0.57 35.09 9.37
CA HIS A 272 -1.07 34.40 10.54
C HIS A 272 -1.95 33.20 10.13
N THR A 273 -1.68 32.02 10.69
CA THR A 273 -2.49 30.84 10.46
C THR A 273 -2.58 29.93 11.68
N ARG A 274 -3.74 29.27 11.84
CA ARG A 274 -3.95 28.23 12.84
C ARG A 274 -3.55 26.88 12.30
N THR A 275 -2.73 26.16 13.05
CA THR A 275 -2.17 24.88 12.64
C THR A 275 -2.41 23.78 13.66
N HIS A 276 -2.48 22.55 13.15
CA HIS A 276 -2.56 21.33 13.93
C HIS A 276 -1.18 20.77 14.31
N LEU A 277 -0.11 21.39 13.80
CA LEU A 277 1.27 20.93 13.98
C LEU A 277 1.95 21.57 15.20
N GLY A 278 1.20 22.10 16.18
CA GLY A 278 1.77 22.87 17.30
C GLY A 278 2.79 22.11 18.15
N HIS A 279 2.63 20.79 18.28
CA HIS A 279 3.56 19.93 19.02
C HIS A 279 4.90 19.65 18.29
N ILE A 280 4.97 19.92 16.99
CA ILE A 280 6.11 19.60 16.11
C ILE A 280 6.85 20.87 15.68
N LEU A 281 6.12 21.96 15.44
CA LEU A 281 6.69 23.20 14.91
C LEU A 281 7.44 23.96 15.99
N LYS A 282 8.65 24.38 15.64
CA LYS A 282 9.48 25.33 16.37
C LYS A 282 9.75 26.53 15.44
N PRO A 283 10.06 27.72 16.00
CA PRO A 283 10.55 28.84 15.20
C PRO A 283 11.79 28.45 14.38
N CYS A 284 11.92 29.03 13.19
CA CYS A 284 12.93 28.72 12.16
C CYS A 284 12.78 27.37 11.44
N ASP A 285 11.70 26.62 11.68
CA ASP A 285 11.41 25.41 10.90
C ASP A 285 10.86 25.74 9.50
N LEU A 286 11.09 24.81 8.56
CA LEU A 286 10.49 24.82 7.23
C LEU A 286 9.20 23.98 7.21
N VAL A 287 8.13 24.53 6.64
CA VAL A 287 6.83 23.88 6.52
C VAL A 287 6.25 24.02 5.12
N ILE A 288 5.60 22.97 4.64
CA ILE A 288 4.83 22.95 3.41
C ILE A 288 3.40 23.35 3.73
N GLY A 289 2.89 24.32 2.99
CA GLY A 289 1.53 24.79 3.11
C GLY A 289 0.88 25.10 1.77
N LEU A 290 -0.44 25.13 1.77
CA LEU A 290 -1.23 25.60 0.64
C LEU A 290 -1.60 27.06 0.86
N ASP A 291 -1.20 27.93 -0.05
CA ASP A 291 -1.64 29.32 -0.06
C ASP A 291 -3.04 29.40 -0.66
N LEU A 292 -4.05 29.70 0.15
CA LEU A 292 -5.43 29.84 -0.32
C LEU A 292 -5.71 31.22 -0.93
N SER A 293 -4.85 32.21 -0.66
CA SER A 293 -5.05 33.58 -1.14
C SER A 293 -4.72 33.75 -2.63
N THR A 294 -3.72 33.02 -3.12
CA THR A 294 -3.19 33.15 -4.48
C THR A 294 -3.65 32.04 -5.42
N ILE A 295 -4.04 30.88 -4.89
CA ILE A 295 -4.43 29.72 -5.69
C ILE A 295 -5.80 29.94 -6.37
N ASN A 296 -5.86 29.61 -7.66
CA ASN A 296 -7.13 29.60 -8.40
C ASN A 296 -7.78 28.21 -8.30
N ILE A 297 -8.73 28.08 -7.38
CA ILE A 297 -9.44 26.83 -7.11
C ILE A 297 -10.74 26.79 -7.93
N ASN A 298 -10.86 25.78 -8.79
CA ASN A 298 -12.09 25.52 -9.52
C ASN A 298 -12.92 24.44 -8.81
N ASP A 299 -13.49 24.78 -7.64
CA ASP A 299 -14.35 23.88 -6.87
C ASP A 299 -15.69 24.53 -6.52
N ILE A 300 -16.78 23.79 -6.69
CA ILE A 300 -18.16 24.29 -6.52
C ILE A 300 -18.46 24.58 -5.06
N GLU A 301 -17.97 23.76 -4.14
CA GLU A 301 -18.19 23.93 -2.70
C GLU A 301 -17.31 25.05 -2.16
N PHE A 302 -16.07 25.16 -2.64
CA PHE A 302 -15.18 26.26 -2.27
C PHE A 302 -15.75 27.63 -2.67
N ASN A 303 -16.34 27.74 -3.87
CA ASN A 303 -16.96 28.98 -4.33
C ASN A 303 -18.18 29.44 -3.49
N LYS A 304 -18.80 28.53 -2.73
CA LYS A 304 -19.92 28.86 -1.83
C LYS A 304 -19.45 29.39 -0.48
N LEU A 305 -18.16 29.25 -0.15
CA LEU A 305 -17.60 29.70 1.12
C LEU A 305 -17.47 31.22 1.17
N LYS A 306 -17.69 31.78 2.36
CA LYS A 306 -17.41 33.20 2.61
C LYS A 306 -15.91 33.39 2.79
N LYS A 307 -15.32 34.30 2.02
CA LYS A 307 -13.88 34.61 2.07
C LYS A 307 -13.39 35.05 3.45
N GLU A 308 -14.24 35.69 4.25
CA GLU A 308 -13.91 36.16 5.61
C GLU A 308 -13.59 35.02 6.60
N ASN A 309 -14.10 33.81 6.36
CA ASN A 309 -13.89 32.67 7.24
C ASN A 309 -12.76 31.75 6.76
N LEU A 310 -12.11 32.08 5.64
CA LEU A 310 -11.06 31.28 5.05
C LEU A 310 -9.71 31.67 5.65
N PRO A 311 -8.87 30.71 6.08
CA PRO A 311 -7.49 31.02 6.40
C PRO A 311 -6.72 31.40 5.13
N ASP A 312 -5.78 32.34 5.23
CA ASP A 312 -4.96 32.75 4.09
C ASP A 312 -4.02 31.63 3.64
N THR A 313 -3.51 30.83 4.58
CA THR A 313 -2.59 29.72 4.31
C THR A 313 -2.92 28.56 5.25
N ILE A 314 -2.79 27.33 4.75
CA ILE A 314 -2.95 26.10 5.55
C ILE A 314 -1.62 25.35 5.59
N LEU A 315 -1.07 25.18 6.78
CA LEU A 315 0.13 24.37 6.99
C LEU A 315 -0.23 22.90 7.07
N VAL A 316 0.51 22.07 6.34
CA VAL A 316 0.17 20.66 6.15
C VAL A 316 1.26 19.73 6.67
N LYS A 317 2.52 19.98 6.31
CA LYS A 317 3.63 19.06 6.63
C LYS A 317 4.89 19.86 6.98
N LYS A 318 5.60 19.47 8.04
CA LYS A 318 6.95 19.98 8.33
C LYS A 318 7.98 19.34 7.40
N ILE A 319 8.91 20.13 6.87
CA ILE A 319 10.08 19.63 6.16
C ILE A 319 11.21 19.47 7.19
N TYR A 320 11.80 18.28 7.24
CA TYR A 320 12.97 18.03 8.08
C TYR A 320 14.23 18.01 7.21
N GLY A 321 15.12 18.97 7.45
CA GLY A 321 16.45 19.03 6.84
C GLY A 321 16.48 19.02 5.31
N ASP A 322 17.68 18.85 4.76
CA ASP A 322 17.87 18.72 3.32
C ASP A 322 17.58 17.30 2.82
N LYS A 323 16.85 17.19 1.70
CA LYS A 323 16.47 15.93 1.07
C LYS A 323 17.68 15.09 0.68
N MET A 324 18.77 15.72 0.24
CA MET A 324 19.97 15.01 -0.20
C MET A 324 20.71 14.36 0.98
N SER A 325 20.85 15.09 2.10
CA SER A 325 21.46 14.56 3.32
C SER A 325 20.67 13.38 3.89
N ARG A 326 19.33 13.49 3.96
CA ARG A 326 18.47 12.37 4.43
C ARG A 326 18.62 11.12 3.56
N ARG A 327 18.70 11.28 2.24
CA ARG A 327 18.94 10.16 1.31
C ARG A 327 20.29 9.47 1.54
N ARG A 328 21.35 10.22 1.89
CA ARG A 328 22.68 9.64 2.17
C ARG A 328 22.69 8.88 3.50
N ARG A 329 22.05 9.42 4.54
CA ARG A 329 21.95 8.81 5.88
C ARG A 329 21.08 7.55 5.92
N ARG A 330 20.20 7.34 4.95
CA ARG A 330 19.32 6.15 4.88
C ARG A 330 20.12 4.85 4.66
N ALA A 331 20.14 4.01 5.69
CA ALA A 331 20.79 2.68 5.73
C ALA A 331 19.81 1.50 5.61
N TRP A 332 18.58 1.75 5.14
CA TRP A 332 17.53 0.75 5.00
C TRP A 332 16.88 0.83 3.62
N LYS A 333 16.29 -0.29 3.19
CA LYS A 333 15.60 -0.45 1.92
C LYS A 333 14.27 -1.19 2.09
N LEU A 334 13.39 -1.01 1.12
CA LEU A 334 12.15 -1.77 0.98
C LEU A 334 12.31 -2.80 -0.13
N LYS A 335 11.59 -3.90 -0.01
CA LYS A 335 11.47 -4.87 -1.10
C LYS A 335 10.47 -4.35 -2.12
N HIS A 336 10.72 -4.67 -3.37
CA HIS A 336 9.83 -4.34 -4.48
C HIS A 336 9.28 -5.62 -5.09
N ILE A 337 8.05 -5.53 -5.58
CA ILE A 337 7.48 -6.56 -6.44
C ILE A 337 8.01 -6.29 -7.86
N ASP A 338 8.43 -7.34 -8.56
CA ASP A 338 8.77 -7.24 -9.97
C ASP A 338 7.51 -6.90 -10.77
N ILE A 339 7.38 -5.63 -11.14
CA ILE A 339 6.30 -5.13 -11.97
C ILE A 339 6.87 -4.85 -13.36
N GLU A 340 6.30 -5.48 -14.39
CA GLU A 340 6.58 -5.13 -15.78
C GLU A 340 6.15 -3.67 -16.01
N ALA A 341 7.12 -2.75 -16.06
CA ALA A 341 6.88 -1.30 -16.13
C ALA A 341 7.34 -0.70 -17.47
N ASP A 342 6.47 0.10 -18.10
CA ASP A 342 6.81 0.97 -19.23
C ASP A 342 7.33 2.33 -18.71
N THR A 343 8.62 2.59 -18.99
CA THR A 343 9.25 3.91 -19.28
C THR A 343 8.71 5.19 -18.63
N ASP A 344 9.01 5.45 -17.34
CA ASP A 344 8.99 6.81 -16.75
C ASP A 344 9.74 6.86 -15.39
N THR A 345 11.05 6.60 -15.37
CA THR A 345 11.80 6.32 -14.13
C THR A 345 12.03 7.53 -13.23
N THR A 346 12.39 8.69 -13.77
CA THR A 346 12.91 9.82 -12.96
C THR A 346 11.86 10.51 -12.09
N SER A 347 10.62 10.63 -12.58
CA SER A 347 9.52 11.25 -11.81
C SER A 347 8.98 10.32 -10.72
N ILE A 348 9.09 9.00 -10.95
CA ILE A 348 8.69 7.95 -10.00
C ILE A 348 9.69 7.90 -8.84
N GLU A 349 10.99 7.98 -9.12
CA GLU A 349 12.04 8.01 -8.10
C GLU A 349 11.91 9.18 -7.11
N GLY A 350 11.55 10.37 -7.61
CA GLY A 350 11.30 11.53 -6.75
C GLY A 350 10.14 11.28 -5.78
N GLN A 351 9.01 10.80 -6.29
CA GLN A 351 7.83 10.47 -5.48
C GLN A 351 8.09 9.32 -4.50
N TYR A 352 8.92 8.35 -4.90
CA TYR A 352 9.32 7.24 -4.05
C TYR A 352 10.17 7.71 -2.88
N ASN A 353 11.13 8.60 -3.12
CA ASN A 353 11.93 9.19 -2.04
C ASN A 353 11.07 10.00 -1.05
N ASP A 354 10.11 10.79 -1.55
CA ASP A 354 9.17 11.52 -0.68
C ASP A 354 8.33 10.54 0.18
N PHE A 355 8.00 9.35 -0.34
CA PHE A 355 7.33 8.29 0.42
C PHE A 355 8.24 7.68 1.50
N LEU A 356 9.53 7.47 1.22
CA LEU A 356 10.49 6.98 2.22
C LEU A 356 10.68 7.99 3.37
N GLU A 357 10.70 9.29 3.07
CA GLU A 357 10.74 10.35 4.08
C GLU A 357 9.49 10.35 4.97
N GLU A 358 8.30 10.12 4.40
CA GLU A 358 7.06 10.00 5.17
C GLU A 358 7.04 8.77 6.11
N LEU A 359 7.69 7.66 5.73
CA LEU A 359 7.86 6.50 6.60
C LEU A 359 8.81 6.76 7.77
N GLU A 360 9.83 7.60 7.58
CA GLU A 360 10.73 8.05 8.65
C GLU A 360 10.01 8.96 9.65
N GLU A 361 9.03 9.75 9.20
CA GLU A 361 8.36 10.75 10.02
C GLU A 361 7.17 10.23 10.83
N ASP A 362 6.42 9.25 10.31
CA ASP A 362 5.18 8.77 10.94
C ASP A 362 5.27 7.29 11.37
N GLU A 363 5.39 7.08 12.68
CA GLU A 363 5.47 5.76 13.31
C GLU A 363 4.25 4.88 13.01
N GLU A 364 3.04 5.43 12.98
CA GLU A 364 1.82 4.64 12.71
C GLU A 364 1.79 4.16 11.25
N TYR A 365 2.29 4.99 10.35
CA TYR A 365 2.39 4.63 8.94
C TYR A 365 3.45 3.55 8.72
N ARG A 366 4.56 3.65 9.48
CA ARG A 366 5.69 2.73 9.47
C ARG A 366 5.34 1.33 10.00
N GLN A 367 4.52 1.20 11.03
CA GLN A 367 4.08 -0.11 11.58
C GLN A 367 3.45 -1.03 10.52
N GLY A 368 2.88 -0.46 9.46
CA GLY A 368 2.28 -1.20 8.35
C GLY A 368 3.29 -1.84 7.39
N VAL A 369 4.57 -1.47 7.43
CA VAL A 369 5.58 -1.79 6.41
C VAL A 369 6.73 -2.60 7.02
N ASN A 370 7.26 -3.56 6.26
CA ASN A 370 8.45 -4.30 6.64
C ASN A 370 9.70 -3.58 6.10
N ILE A 371 10.61 -3.21 6.99
CA ILE A 371 11.81 -2.44 6.65
C ILE A 371 13.01 -3.37 6.71
N TYR A 372 13.88 -3.33 5.71
CA TYR A 372 15.07 -4.19 5.65
C TYR A 372 16.34 -3.35 5.75
N LYS A 373 17.36 -3.90 6.41
CA LYS A 373 18.68 -3.26 6.46
C LYS A 373 19.36 -3.34 5.09
N ASP A 374 19.98 -2.24 4.67
CA ASP A 374 20.76 -2.21 3.44
C ASP A 374 22.25 -2.42 3.76
N HIS A 375 22.78 -3.60 3.43
CA HIS A 375 24.19 -3.94 3.69
C HIS A 375 25.16 -3.35 2.66
N ASP A 376 24.66 -2.97 1.47
CA ASP A 376 25.47 -2.43 0.39
C ASP A 376 25.84 -0.96 0.61
N LYS A 377 25.15 -0.29 1.53
CA LYS A 377 25.27 1.14 1.77
C LYS A 377 25.81 1.42 3.16
N ILE A 378 27.04 1.95 3.19
CA ILE A 378 27.65 2.42 4.43
C ILE A 378 27.03 3.80 4.72
N PRO A 379 26.29 3.99 5.83
CA PRO A 379 25.78 5.30 6.19
C PRO A 379 26.97 6.24 6.43
N ILE A 380 26.98 7.36 5.71
CA ILE A 380 27.93 8.44 5.96
C ILE A 380 27.35 9.28 7.09
N ASP A 381 27.99 9.22 8.27
CA ASP A 381 27.76 10.19 9.34
C ASP A 381 28.41 11.52 8.90
N GLU A 382 27.71 12.27 8.04
CA GLU A 382 28.02 13.69 7.84
C GLU A 382 27.68 14.41 9.16
N ASP A 383 28.71 14.89 9.87
CA ASP A 383 28.75 15.77 11.05
C ASP A 383 27.49 15.88 11.95
N ASP A 384 27.70 15.70 13.26
CA ASP A 384 26.74 15.86 14.37
C ASP A 384 26.03 17.24 14.46
N ASP A 385 26.28 18.17 13.53
CA ASP A 385 25.72 19.53 13.51
C ASP A 385 24.32 19.65 12.85
N LEU A 386 23.84 18.61 12.16
CA LEU A 386 22.44 18.52 11.70
C LEU A 386 21.62 17.85 12.81
N GLY A 387 21.19 18.68 13.78
CA GLY A 387 20.73 18.31 15.11
C GLY A 387 19.77 17.11 15.26
N ASP A 388 19.73 16.59 16.49
CA ASP A 388 18.99 15.41 16.97
C ASP A 388 17.46 15.38 16.68
N ASP A 389 16.89 16.45 16.13
CA ASP A 389 15.46 16.61 15.85
C ASP A 389 14.98 15.97 14.51
N ILE A 390 15.86 15.30 13.74
CA ILE A 390 15.48 14.63 12.49
C ILE A 390 14.95 13.21 12.79
N PRO A 391 13.71 12.87 12.40
CA PRO A 391 13.18 11.52 12.60
C PRO A 391 14.04 10.46 11.90
N LYS A 392 14.46 9.44 12.66
CA LYS A 392 15.22 8.27 12.17
C LYS A 392 14.48 6.99 12.53
N ILE A 393 14.65 5.96 11.69
CA ILE A 393 14.12 4.62 11.96
C ILE A 393 15.12 3.90 12.87
N SER A 394 14.62 3.33 13.97
CA SER A 394 15.47 2.61 14.92
C SER A 394 16.00 1.30 14.31
N LEU A 395 17.21 0.90 14.67
CA LEU A 395 17.79 -0.37 14.22
C LEU A 395 16.97 -1.59 14.66
N GLN A 396 16.23 -1.47 15.77
CA GLN A 396 15.39 -2.54 16.32
C GLN A 396 14.16 -2.84 15.46
N GLU A 397 13.72 -1.88 14.64
CA GLU A 397 12.60 -2.05 13.70
C GLU A 397 13.05 -2.64 12.36
N MET A 398 14.35 -2.72 12.10
CA MET A 398 14.90 -3.23 10.84
C MET A 398 14.97 -4.75 10.86
N LEU A 399 14.45 -5.39 9.82
CA LEU A 399 14.58 -6.82 9.59
C LEU A 399 15.87 -7.11 8.81
N GLU A 400 16.50 -8.23 9.14
CA GLU A 400 17.56 -8.80 8.31
C GLU A 400 16.95 -9.52 7.12
N ASP A 401 17.55 -9.32 5.93
CA ASP A 401 17.15 -10.08 4.76
C ASP A 401 17.77 -11.47 4.85
N MET A 402 16.94 -12.49 5.07
CA MET A 402 17.37 -13.89 5.03
C MET A 402 17.56 -14.33 3.57
N THR A 403 18.62 -13.85 2.95
CA THR A 403 19.15 -14.45 1.72
C THR A 403 19.91 -15.70 2.14
N ILE A 404 19.32 -16.88 1.95
CA ILE A 404 20.07 -18.13 1.99
C ILE A 404 20.99 -18.09 0.77
N SER A 405 22.25 -17.73 0.97
CA SER A 405 23.29 -17.97 -0.04
C SER A 405 23.40 -19.48 -0.24
N ASP A 406 23.23 -19.95 -1.46
CA ASP A 406 23.40 -21.37 -1.86
C ASP A 406 24.83 -21.92 -1.64
N ASP A 407 25.75 -21.14 -1.07
CA ASP A 407 27.12 -21.55 -0.67
C ASP A 407 27.16 -22.52 0.53
N ALA A 408 26.01 -23.02 0.99
CA ALA A 408 25.94 -24.05 2.02
C ALA A 408 26.05 -25.50 1.49
N THR A 409 26.42 -25.70 0.22
CA THR A 409 27.02 -26.96 -0.25
C THR A 409 28.52 -26.77 -0.32
N GLY A 410 29.25 -27.25 0.69
CA GLY A 410 30.71 -27.21 0.72
C GLY A 410 31.30 -27.80 -0.55
N GLU A 411 31.90 -26.95 -1.38
CA GLU A 411 32.70 -27.39 -2.52
C GLU A 411 33.90 -28.20 -2.01
N GLU A 412 33.96 -29.45 -2.47
CA GLU A 412 35.10 -30.33 -2.32
C GLU A 412 36.34 -29.73 -3.00
N GLY A 413 37.43 -29.61 -2.24
CA GLY A 413 38.80 -29.72 -2.76
C GLY A 413 39.33 -28.55 -3.61
N GLY A 414 39.74 -27.47 -2.96
CA GLY A 414 40.69 -26.53 -3.57
C GLY A 414 42.08 -27.20 -3.76
N PRO A 415 42.74 -27.03 -4.93
CA PRO A 415 44.07 -27.60 -5.16
C PRO A 415 45.11 -26.90 -4.30
N MET A 416 45.92 -27.67 -3.57
CA MET A 416 47.10 -27.14 -2.89
C MET A 416 48.13 -26.73 -3.94
N LEU A 417 48.54 -25.46 -3.88
CA LEU A 417 49.66 -24.90 -4.63
C LEU A 417 50.97 -25.56 -4.15
N GLU A 418 51.76 -26.08 -5.10
CA GLU A 418 53.18 -26.40 -4.91
C GLU A 418 54.05 -25.12 -4.87
#